data_AF-A0A940ZUY6-F1
#
_entry.id   AF-A0A940ZUY6-F1
#
_cell.length_a   1.000
_cell.length_b   1.000
_cell.length_c   1.000
_cell.angle_alpha   90.00
_cell.angle_beta   90.00
_cell.angle_gamma   90.00
#
_symmetry.space_group_name_H-M   'P 1'
#
loop_
_entity.id
_entity.type
_entity.pdbx_description
1 polymer ?
#
loop_
_entity_poly.entity_id
_entity_poly.type
_entity_poly.pdbx_seq_one_letter_code
_entity_poly.pdbx_strand_id
1 'polypeptide(L)' 'MRIVAEDTIALVIDFQERLVPVIDRREELIHNTEILIKGLQMLNIPMIVTQQYTKGIG' A
#
# COMPACT_ATOMS: atom_id res chain seq x y z
N MET A 1 -20.76 -4.11 1.57
CA MET A 1 -20.14 -3.36 2.69
C MET A 1 -19.72 -1.99 2.16
N ARG A 2 -19.95 -0.90 2.91
CA ARG A 2 -19.53 0.47 2.54
C ARG A 2 -18.41 0.91 3.47
N ILE A 3 -17.35 1.48 2.91
CA ILE A 3 -16.23 2.08 3.66
C ILE A 3 -16.50 3.59 3.72
N VAL A 4 -16.52 4.16 4.93
CA VAL A 4 -16.77 5.59 5.14
C VAL A 4 -15.43 6.28 5.34
N ALA A 5 -15.16 7.29 4.51
CA ALA A 5 -13.87 8.00 4.49
C ALA A 5 -13.45 8.52 5.87
N GLU A 6 -14.39 9.09 6.62
CA GLU A 6 -14.17 9.68 7.95
C GLU A 6 -13.78 8.65 9.02
N ASP A 7 -14.17 7.39 8.83
CA ASP A 7 -13.90 6.27 9.74
C ASP A 7 -12.78 5.35 9.24
N THR A 8 -11.98 5.80 8.27
CA THR A 8 -11.00 4.96 7.56
C THR A 8 -9.57 5.46 7.73
N ILE A 9 -8.65 4.51 7.87
CA ILE A 9 -7.21 4.70 7.72
C ILE A 9 -6.67 3.66 6.74
N ALA A 10 -5.71 4.05 5.89
CA ALA A 10 -5.02 3.11 5.03
C ALA A 10 -3.78 2.55 5.73
N LEU A 11 -3.57 1.25 5.61
CA LEU A 11 -2.34 0.59 6.07
C LEU A 11 -1.65 -0.04 4.86
N VAL A 12 -0.49 0.49 4.48
CA VAL A 12 0.34 -0.03 3.39
C VAL A 12 1.38 -0.96 4.02
N ILE A 13 1.23 -2.25 3.75
CA ILE A 13 2.01 -3.28 4.44
C ILE A 13 3.16 -3.74 3.54
N ASP A 14 4.39 -3.53 4.01
CA ASP A 14 5.60 -4.23 3.58
C ASP A 14 5.88 -4.19 2.06
N PHE A 15 5.57 -3.06 1.43
CA PHE A 15 5.96 -2.77 0.04
C PHE A 15 7.47 -2.49 -0.04
N GLN A 16 8.23 -3.56 -0.16
CA GLN A 16 9.69 -3.54 0.00
C GLN A 16 10.42 -4.11 -1.22
N GLU A 17 11.64 -3.64 -1.46
CA GLU A 17 12.42 -3.90 -2.67
C GLU A 17 12.69 -5.39 -2.93
N ARG A 18 12.75 -6.23 -1.89
CA ARG A 18 12.94 -7.68 -2.04
C ARG A 18 11.65 -8.50 -1.99
N LEU A 19 10.56 -7.94 -1.46
CA LEU A 19 9.25 -8.63 -1.46
C LEU A 19 8.52 -8.44 -2.78
N VAL A 20 8.39 -7.20 -3.25
CA VAL A 20 7.61 -6.87 -4.44
C VAL A 20 8.05 -7.66 -5.69
N PRO A 21 9.35 -7.88 -5.96
CA PRO A 21 9.77 -8.61 -7.16
C PRO A 21 9.36 -10.08 -7.22
N VAL A 22 9.11 -10.71 -6.07
CA VAL A 22 8.76 -12.14 -5.96
C VAL A 22 7.25 -12.38 -5.86
N ILE A 23 6.44 -11.32 -5.85
CA ILE A 23 4.98 -11.41 -5.85
C ILE A 23 4.50 -11.71 -7.29
N ASP A 24 3.58 -12.67 -7.41
CA ASP A 24 2.92 -12.95 -8.69
C ASP A 24 2.16 -11.71 -9.20
N ARG A 25 2.17 -11.47 -10.51
CA ARG A 25 1.54 -10.29 -11.15
C ARG A 25 1.95 -8.94 -10.52
N ARG A 26 3.20 -8.80 -10.07
CA ARG A 26 3.72 -7.58 -9.40
C ARG A 26 3.45 -6.27 -10.14
N GLU A 27 3.45 -6.26 -11.47
CA GLU A 27 3.22 -5.04 -12.26
C GLU A 27 1.78 -4.54 -12.07
N GLU A 28 0.81 -5.45 -12.08
CA GLU A 28 -0.59 -5.13 -11.81
C GLU A 28 -0.80 -4.72 -10.35
N LEU A 29 -0.13 -5.40 -9.42
CA LEU A 29 -0.14 -5.03 -8.00
C LEU A 29 0.34 -3.59 -7.80
N ILE A 30 1.49 -3.24 -8.38
CA ILE A 30 2.07 -1.89 -8.29
C ILE A 30 1.11 -0.88 -8.90
N HIS A 31 0.61 -1.14 -10.10
CA HIS A 31 -0.31 -0.24 -10.81
C HIS A 31 -1.58 0.05 -10.00
N ASN A 32 -2.24 -1.00 -9.49
CA ASN A 32 -3.47 -0.85 -8.70
C ASN A 32 -3.21 -0.16 -7.37
N THR A 33 -2.06 -0.45 -6.73
CA THR A 33 -1.65 0.19 -5.47
C THR A 33 -1.39 1.69 -5.68
N GLU A 34 -0.76 2.06 -6.79
CA GLU A 34 -0.52 3.47 -7.14
C GLU A 34 -1.84 4.24 -7.31
N ILE A 35 -2.81 3.66 -8.02
CA ILE A 35 -4.15 4.26 -8.18
C ILE A 35 -4.83 4.41 -6.82
N LEU A 36 -4.79 3.37 -5.98
CA LEU A 36 -5.40 3.37 -4.66
C LEU A 36 -4.78 4.46 -3.76
N ILE A 37 -3.45 4.52 -3.66
CA ILE A 37 -2.75 5.51 -2.83
C ILE A 37 -3.09 6.92 -3.31
N LYS A 38 -3.06 7.18 -4.62
CA LYS A 38 -3.44 8.49 -5.18
C LYS A 38 -4.89 8.86 -4.84
N GLY A 39 -5.81 7.90 -4.96
CA GLY A 39 -7.22 8.09 -4.58
C GLY A 39 -7.39 8.44 -3.10
N LEU A 40 -6.73 7.69 -2.22
CA LEU A 40 -6.78 7.91 -0.77
C LEU A 40 -6.16 9.25 -0.37
N GLN A 41 -5.07 9.66 -1.01
CA GLN A 41 -4.46 10.98 -0.83
C GLN A 41 -5.41 12.11 -1.24
N MET A 42 -6.06 12.01 -2.41
CA MET A 42 -7.04 13.02 -2.85
C MET A 42 -8.23 13.13 -1.90
N LEU A 43 -8.63 12.03 -1.27
CA LEU A 43 -9.70 11.98 -0.27
C LEU A 43 -9.25 12.39 1.14
N ASN A 44 -7.97 12.76 1.32
CA ASN A 44 -7.35 13.09 2.61
C ASN A 44 -7.48 11.96 3.65
N ILE A 45 -7.46 10.70 3.21
CA ILE A 45 -7.47 9.54 4.11
C ILE A 45 -6.09 9.41 4.75
N PRO A 46 -5.99 9.31 6.09
CA PRO A 46 -4.71 9.06 6.76
C PRO A 46 -4.11 7.73 6.30
N MET A 47 -2.77 7.65 6.24
CA MET A 47 -2.07 6.45 5.81
C MET A 47 -0.90 6.12 6.74
N ILE A 48 -0.74 4.84 7.07
CA ILE A 48 0.40 4.27 7.79
C ILE A 48 1.11 3.31 6.85
N VAL A 49 2.43 3.34 6.84
CA VAL A 49 3.26 2.39 6.07
C VAL A 49 4.06 1.56 7.07
N THR A 50 4.08 0.24 6.86
CA THR A 50 4.92 -0.68 7.64
C THR A 50 6.04 -1.25 6.78
N GLN A 51 7.10 -1.69 7.45
CA GLN A 51 8.16 -2.44 6.84
C GLN A 51 8.52 -3.62 7.75
N GLN A 52 8.72 -4.78 7.15
CA GLN A 52 9.17 -5.99 7.82
C GLN A 52 10.67 -6.16 7.61
N TYR A 53 11.42 -6.30 8.71
CA TYR A 53 12.86 -6.59 8.69
C TYR A 53 13.63 -5.79 7.60
N THR A 54 13.49 -4.45 7.62
CA THR A 54 14.02 -3.53 6.60
C THR A 54 15.47 -3.84 6.23
N LYS A 55 16.31 -4.16 7.21
CA LYS A 55 17.74 -4.53 7.00
C LYS A 55 17.94 -5.68 6.01
N GLY A 56 17.04 -6.66 5.96
CA GLY A 56 17.17 -7.84 5.11
C GLY A 56 16.29 -7.84 3.88
N ILE A 57 15.25 -7.00 3.84
CA ILE A 57 14.17 -7.05 2.85
C ILE A 57 14.07 -5.76 2.01
N GLY A 58 14.78 -4.71 2.41
CA GLY A 58 14.75 -3.40 1.75
C GLY A 58 13.72 -2.50 2.41
#